data_AF-T0ZPI4-F1
#
_entry.id   AF-T0ZPI4-F1
#
_cell.length_a   1.000
_cell.length_b   1.000
_cell.length_c   1.000
_cell.angle_alpha   90.00
_cell.angle_beta   90.00
_cell.angle_gamma   90.00
#
_symmetry.space_group_name_H-M   'P 1'
#
loop_
_entity.id
_entity.type
_entity.pdbx_description
1 polymer ?
#
loop_
_entity_poly.entity_id
_entity_poly.type
_entity_poly.pdbx_seq_one_letter_code
_entity_poly.pdbx_strand_id
1 'polypeptide(L)'
;MLQQYTDPAVSRKKFDREITEFHRLGEDYRRRGWFLVHAEYPQAFVVLASPKLTPSAIVTAVSFNYMNYDAAPPSVRMVNAFTGEPYKASDLPTQLMRALPQQQFQLPGLPEGAPAFALQPAQPLMQAV
;
A
#
# COMPACT_ATOMS: atom_id res chain seq x y z
N MET A 1 9.95 8.91 13.60
CA MET A 1 8.98 8.71 14.70
C MET A 1 7.60 9.01 14.15
N LEU A 2 6.62 8.13 14.35
CA LEU A 2 5.23 8.43 13.98
C LEU A 2 4.65 9.36 15.05
N GLN A 3 4.46 10.63 14.70
CA GLN A 3 3.92 11.64 15.60
C GLN A 3 2.43 11.83 15.30
N GLN A 4 1.61 11.79 16.35
CA GLN A 4 0.20 12.12 16.24
C GLN A 4 0.05 13.65 16.23
N TYR A 5 -0.60 14.19 15.19
CA TYR A 5 -0.82 15.63 15.03
C TYR A 5 -2.29 16.01 14.78
N THR A 6 -3.18 15.01 14.72
CA THR A 6 -4.64 15.19 14.66
C THR A 6 -5.28 14.80 15.99
N ASP A 7 -6.53 15.22 16.20
CA ASP A 7 -7.30 14.79 17.38
C ASP A 7 -7.42 13.24 17.43
N PRO A 8 -6.89 12.59 18.48
CA PRO A 8 -6.98 11.15 18.64
C PRO A 8 -8.42 10.64 18.75
N ALA A 9 -9.34 11.41 19.32
CA ALA A 9 -10.73 11.01 19.52
C ALA A 9 -11.47 10.90 18.18
N VAL A 10 -11.23 11.83 17.25
CA VAL A 10 -11.80 11.79 15.89
C VAL A 10 -11.25 10.60 15.12
N SER A 11 -9.92 10.39 15.17
CA SER A 11 -9.27 9.27 14.51
C SER A 11 -9.73 7.91 15.07
N ARG A 12 -9.92 7.80 16.38
CA ARG A 12 -10.47 6.61 17.04
C ARG A 12 -11.91 6.33 16.62
N LYS A 13 -12.77 7.34 16.61
CA LYS A 13 -14.17 7.18 16.17
C LYS A 13 -14.26 6.71 14.72
N LYS A 14 -13.38 7.22 13.85
CA LYS A 14 -13.28 6.77 12.47
C LYS A 14 -12.79 5.31 12.40
N PHE A 15 -11.74 4.96 13.14
CA PHE A 15 -11.27 3.57 13.25
C PHE A 15 -12.37 2.60 13.67
N ASP A 16 -13.11 2.91 14.74
CA ASP A 16 -14.19 2.06 15.25
C ASP A 16 -15.29 1.85 14.20
N ARG A 17 -15.60 2.89 13.41
CA ARG A 17 -16.53 2.82 12.29
C ARG A 17 -16.01 1.88 11.19
N GLU A 18 -14.75 2.02 10.77
CA GLU A 18 -14.16 1.16 9.73
C GLU A 18 -14.13 -0.32 10.16
N ILE A 19 -13.78 -0.60 11.43
CA ILE A 19 -13.79 -1.98 11.95
C ILE A 19 -15.21 -2.54 12.00
N THR A 20 -16.19 -1.74 12.43
CA THR A 20 -17.61 -2.14 12.43
C THR A 20 -18.09 -2.46 11.01
N GLU A 21 -17.72 -1.63 10.03
CA GLU A 21 -18.06 -1.86 8.63
C GLU A 21 -17.37 -3.10 8.06
N PHE A 22 -16.11 -3.34 8.41
CA PHE A 22 -15.39 -4.55 8.02
C PHE A 22 -16.12 -5.80 8.51
N HIS A 23 -16.55 -5.82 9.78
CA HIS A 23 -17.33 -6.92 10.33
C HIS A 23 -18.68 -7.09 9.64
N ARG A 24 -19.39 -5.99 9.35
CA ARG A 24 -20.66 -6.01 8.61
C ARG A 24 -20.51 -6.66 7.23
N LEU A 25 -19.39 -6.40 6.54
CA LEU A 25 -19.06 -6.95 5.23
C LEU A 25 -18.21 -8.24 5.30
N GLY A 26 -18.11 -8.85 6.48
CA GLY A 26 -17.13 -9.91 6.75
C GLY A 26 -17.22 -11.12 5.82
N GLU A 27 -18.43 -11.52 5.40
CA GLU A 27 -18.62 -12.61 4.43
C GLU A 27 -18.02 -12.29 3.05
N ASP A 28 -18.19 -11.05 2.57
CA ASP A 28 -17.66 -10.62 1.28
C ASP A 28 -16.12 -10.51 1.32
N TYR A 29 -15.58 -9.97 2.41
CA TYR A 29 -14.14 -9.91 2.62
C TYR A 29 -13.52 -11.31 2.69
N ARG A 30 -14.15 -12.24 3.42
CA ARG A 30 -13.69 -13.62 3.53
C ARG A 30 -13.65 -14.31 2.17
N ARG A 31 -14.70 -14.17 1.35
CA ARG A 31 -14.75 -14.69 -0.03
C ARG A 31 -13.62 -14.14 -0.91
N ARG A 32 -13.21 -12.89 -0.68
CA ARG A 32 -12.09 -12.23 -1.37
C ARG A 32 -10.72 -12.61 -0.79
N GLY A 33 -10.67 -13.37 0.29
CA GLY A 33 -9.43 -13.77 0.97
C GLY A 33 -8.90 -12.76 1.99
N TRP A 34 -9.73 -11.85 2.48
CA TRP A 34 -9.34 -10.85 3.48
C TRP A 34 -9.79 -11.29 4.87
N PHE A 35 -8.84 -11.37 5.80
CA PHE A 35 -9.08 -11.83 7.17
C PHE A 35 -8.52 -10.82 8.17
N LEU A 36 -9.39 -10.13 8.90
CA LEU A 36 -8.98 -9.29 10.03
C LEU A 36 -8.60 -10.21 11.20
N VAL A 37 -7.33 -10.18 11.61
CA VAL A 37 -6.82 -11.04 12.70
C VAL A 37 -6.65 -10.24 13.99
N HIS A 38 -6.30 -8.95 13.88
CA HIS A 38 -6.16 -8.07 15.04
C HIS A 38 -6.60 -6.65 14.69
N ALA A 39 -7.29 -5.99 15.62
CA ALA A 39 -7.73 -4.61 15.51
C ALA A 39 -7.73 -3.95 16.89
N GLU A 40 -6.74 -3.09 17.13
CA GLU A 40 -6.64 -2.28 18.34
C GLU A 40 -6.11 -0.91 17.95
N TYR A 41 -6.86 0.16 18.22
CA TYR A 41 -6.46 1.50 17.82
C TYR A 41 -5.02 1.84 18.30
N PRO A 42 -4.13 2.34 17.41
CA PRO A 42 -4.41 2.80 16.04
C PRO A 42 -4.15 1.76 14.94
N GLN A 43 -3.94 0.50 15.28
CA GLN A 43 -3.50 -0.54 14.35
C GLN A 43 -4.61 -1.53 13.97
N ALA A 44 -4.61 -1.95 12.71
CA ALA A 44 -5.35 -3.13 12.26
C ALA A 44 -4.44 -4.02 11.43
N PHE A 45 -4.57 -5.33 11.59
CA PHE A 45 -3.76 -6.33 10.93
C PHE A 45 -4.66 -7.30 10.16
N VAL A 46 -4.47 -7.31 8.84
CA VAL A 46 -5.28 -8.09 7.89
C VAL A 46 -4.38 -9.07 7.16
N VAL A 47 -4.73 -10.35 7.21
CA VAL A 47 -4.09 -11.40 6.42
C VAL A 47 -4.80 -11.52 5.07
N LEU A 48 -4.02 -11.66 4.01
CA LEU A 48 -4.48 -11.83 2.64
C LEU A 48 -4.17 -13.25 2.16
N ALA A 49 -5.23 -13.99 1.83
CA ALA A 49 -5.17 -15.29 1.17
C ALA A 49 -5.50 -15.15 -0.32
N SER A 50 -4.98 -16.07 -1.12
CA SER A 50 -5.34 -16.20 -2.54
C SER A 50 -6.38 -17.31 -2.70
N PRO A 51 -7.69 -16.99 -2.79
CA PRO A 51 -8.75 -17.99 -2.98
C PRO A 51 -8.74 -18.62 -4.38
N LYS A 52 -7.88 -18.14 -5.30
CA LYS A 52 -7.70 -18.69 -6.64
C LYS A 52 -6.71 -19.86 -6.69
N LEU A 53 -6.01 -20.15 -5.59
CA LEU A 53 -5.10 -21.28 -5.48
C LEU A 53 -5.83 -22.48 -4.84
N THR A 54 -5.43 -23.69 -5.24
CA THR A 54 -5.95 -24.93 -4.66
C THR A 54 -4.75 -25.80 -4.19
N PRO A 55 -4.54 -25.98 -2.88
CA PRO A 55 -5.31 -25.40 -1.77
C PRO A 55 -5.12 -23.88 -1.65
N SER A 56 -6.09 -23.19 -1.06
CA SER A 56 -5.99 -21.76 -0.76
C SER A 56 -4.77 -21.49 0.11
N ALA A 57 -3.99 -20.47 -0.23
CA ALA A 57 -2.76 -20.12 0.48
C ALA A 57 -2.80 -18.70 1.03
N ILE A 58 -2.25 -18.51 2.23
CA ILE A 58 -1.92 -17.19 2.78
C ILE A 58 -0.71 -16.67 2.00
N VAL A 59 -0.84 -15.47 1.43
CA VAL A 59 0.21 -14.86 0.59
C VAL A 59 1.01 -13.83 1.38
N THR A 60 0.32 -12.97 2.12
CA THR A 60 0.93 -11.83 2.81
C THR A 60 -0.04 -11.28 3.87
N ALA A 61 0.40 -10.29 4.64
CA ALA A 61 -0.46 -9.48 5.48
C ALA A 61 -0.20 -7.98 5.29
N VAL A 62 -1.13 -7.20 5.78
CA VAL A 62 -1.12 -5.75 5.74
C VAL A 62 -1.40 -5.21 7.13
N SER A 63 -0.54 -4.31 7.59
CA SER A 63 -0.75 -3.50 8.79
C SER A 63 -1.23 -2.11 8.38
N PHE A 64 -2.37 -1.70 8.93
CA PHE A 64 -2.94 -0.37 8.80
C PHE A 64 -2.66 0.43 10.06
N ASN A 65 -2.30 1.71 9.89
CA ASN A 65 -2.14 2.66 10.99
C ASN A 65 -3.05 3.88 10.79
N TYR A 66 -3.94 4.09 11.77
CA TYR A 66 -5.00 5.10 11.79
C TYR A 66 -4.66 6.32 12.68
N MET A 67 -3.42 6.47 13.16
CA MET A 67 -3.04 7.51 14.13
C MET A 67 -3.38 8.94 13.69
N ASN A 68 -3.26 9.24 12.39
CA ASN A 68 -3.56 10.56 11.81
C ASN A 68 -4.65 10.49 10.72
N TYR A 69 -5.62 9.58 10.89
CA TYR A 69 -6.62 9.30 9.85
C TYR A 69 -7.54 10.51 9.56
N ASP A 70 -7.58 11.49 10.46
CA ASP A 70 -8.33 12.72 10.21
C ASP A 70 -7.70 13.60 9.12
N ALA A 71 -6.37 13.64 9.03
CA ALA A 71 -5.64 14.49 8.09
C ALA A 71 -5.19 13.77 6.82
N ALA A 72 -4.99 12.45 6.87
CA ALA A 72 -4.55 11.66 5.73
C ALA A 72 -5.16 10.24 5.76
N PRO A 73 -5.24 9.53 4.61
CA PRO A 73 -5.60 8.11 4.60
C PRO A 73 -4.72 7.27 5.54
N PRO A 74 -5.20 6.10 6.03
CA PRO A 74 -4.44 5.30 6.96
C PRO A 74 -3.17 4.81 6.26
N SER A 75 -2.05 4.82 6.97
CA SER A 75 -0.81 4.29 6.42
C SER A 75 -0.91 2.77 6.27
N VAL A 76 -0.49 2.26 5.12
CA VAL A 76 -0.59 0.84 4.77
C VAL A 76 0.82 0.28 4.60
N ARG A 77 1.13 -0.81 5.29
CA ARG A 77 2.43 -1.48 5.19
C ARG A 77 2.25 -2.97 4.97
N MET A 78 2.96 -3.51 3.97
CA MET A 78 3.01 -4.95 3.73
C MET A 78 3.96 -5.59 4.75
N VAL A 79 3.47 -6.64 5.40
CA VAL A 79 4.14 -7.29 6.53
C VAL A 79 4.03 -8.81 6.38
N ASN A 80 4.97 -9.53 6.96
CA ASN A 80 4.91 -10.98 7.01
C ASN A 80 3.66 -11.42 7.77
N ALA A 81 2.87 -12.32 7.17
CA ALA A 81 1.59 -12.76 7.73
C ALA A 81 1.68 -13.52 9.05
N PHE A 82 2.85 -14.08 9.36
CA PHE A 82 3.07 -14.89 10.56
C PHE A 82 3.79 -14.11 11.66
N THR A 83 4.75 -13.24 11.31
CA THR A 83 5.54 -12.48 12.31
C THR A 83 5.04 -11.06 12.52
N GLY A 84 4.28 -10.51 11.58
CA GLY A 84 3.86 -9.10 11.60
C GLY A 84 4.98 -8.11 11.26
N GLU A 85 6.19 -8.59 10.97
CA GLU A 85 7.31 -7.71 10.64
C GLU A 85 7.20 -7.14 9.22
N PRO A 86 7.52 -5.86 9.01
CA PRO A 86 7.64 -5.27 7.68
C PRO A 86 8.61 -6.04 6.79
N TYR A 87 8.18 -6.35 5.57
CA TYR A 87 9.10 -6.92 4.58
C TYR A 87 10.23 -5.95 4.27
N LYS A 88 11.45 -6.47 4.21
CA LYS A 88 12.61 -5.76 3.66
C LYS A 88 12.68 -6.02 2.16
N ALA A 89 13.46 -5.19 1.46
CA ALA A 89 13.69 -5.38 0.03
C ALA A 89 14.31 -6.74 -0.30
N SER A 90 15.14 -7.29 0.60
CA SER A 90 15.75 -8.62 0.48
C SER A 90 14.75 -9.77 0.56
N ASP A 91 13.60 -9.54 1.19
CA ASP A 91 12.62 -10.59 1.51
C ASP A 91 11.60 -10.76 0.39
N LEU A 92 11.59 -9.84 -0.58
CA LEU A 92 10.67 -9.85 -1.71
C LEU A 92 11.33 -10.53 -2.92
N PRO A 93 10.60 -11.43 -3.61
CA PRO A 93 11.16 -12.24 -4.70
C PRO A 93 11.45 -11.45 -5.99
N THR A 94 11.07 -10.17 -6.08
CA THR A 94 11.20 -9.37 -7.29
C THR A 94 11.97 -8.07 -7.06
N GLN A 95 13.02 -7.87 -7.86
CA GLN A 95 13.53 -6.53 -8.14
C GLN A 95 12.60 -5.91 -9.18
N LEU A 96 11.60 -5.16 -8.74
CA LEU A 96 10.73 -4.43 -9.67
C LEU A 96 11.61 -3.47 -10.48
N MET A 97 11.71 -3.70 -11.79
CA MET A 97 12.38 -2.82 -12.74
C MET A 97 11.61 -1.49 -12.79
N ARG A 98 11.88 -0.59 -11.85
CA ARG A 98 11.26 0.74 -11.74
C ARG A 98 11.91 1.75 -12.71
N ALA A 99 12.20 1.32 -13.93
CA ALA A 99 12.70 2.18 -14.99
C ALA A 99 11.75 2.07 -16.18
N LEU A 100 10.96 3.12 -16.41
CA LEU A 100 10.39 3.35 -17.73
C LEU A 100 11.57 3.66 -18.68
N PRO A 101 11.61 3.08 -19.89
CA PRO A 101 12.61 3.47 -20.88
C PRO A 101 12.55 4.99 -21.08
N GLN A 102 13.70 5.66 -21.06
CA GLN A 102 13.75 7.08 -21.43
C GLN A 102 13.28 7.20 -22.89
N GLN A 103 12.10 7.75 -23.11
CA GLN A 103 11.62 8.05 -24.45
C GLN A 103 12.35 9.31 -24.93
N GLN A 104 13.26 9.13 -25.88
CA GLN A 104 13.84 10.23 -26.63
C GLN A 104 12.83 10.67 -27.68
N PHE A 105 12.37 11.92 -27.60
CA PHE A 105 11.46 12.47 -28.60
C PHE A 105 12.25 13.33 -29.59
N GLN A 106 12.18 12.99 -30.87
CA GLN A 106 12.59 13.89 -31.96
C GLN A 106 11.38 14.76 -32.33
N LEU A 107 11.46 16.06 -32.05
CA LEU A 107 10.43 17.01 -32.45
C LEU A 107 10.48 17.22 -33.97
N PRO A 108 9.36 17.10 -34.70
CA PRO A 108 9.31 17.35 -36.14
C PRO A 108 9.72 18.80 -36.46
N GLY A 109 10.70 18.98 -37.35
CA GLY A 109 11.15 20.30 -37.82
C GLY A 109 12.48 20.81 -37.25
N LEU A 110 13.18 20.02 -36.42
CA LEU A 110 14.55 20.35 -35.98
C LEU A 110 15.60 19.81 -36.98
N PRO A 111 16.70 20.54 -37.23
CA PRO A 111 17.77 20.10 -38.12
C PRO A 111 18.50 18.85 -37.60
N GLU A 112 18.99 18.00 -38.51
CA GLU A 112 19.80 16.83 -38.16
C GLU A 112 21.05 17.28 -37.38
N GLY A 113 21.15 16.84 -36.11
CA GLY A 113 22.22 17.19 -35.18
C GLY A 113 21.77 17.99 -33.95
N ALA A 114 20.51 18.43 -33.86
CA ALA A 114 19.97 19.05 -32.65
C ALA A 114 19.86 18.04 -31.48
N PRO A 115 20.15 18.46 -30.22
CA PRO A 115 20.10 17.55 -29.07
C PRO A 115 18.68 16.98 -28.90
N ALA A 116 18.58 15.66 -28.80
CA ALA A 116 17.31 14.98 -28.52
C ALA A 116 16.80 15.42 -27.14
N PHE A 117 15.53 15.80 -27.06
CA PHE A 117 14.89 16.09 -25.78
C PHE A 117 14.58 14.76 -25.09
N ALA A 118 15.33 14.46 -24.04
CA ALA A 118 14.99 13.38 -23.12
C ALA A 118 13.95 13.93 -22.14
N LEU A 119 12.68 13.55 -22.34
CA LEU A 119 11.71 13.68 -21.25
C LEU A 119 12.13 12.65 -20.21
N GLN A 120 12.68 13.12 -19.08
CA GLN A 120 12.78 12.27 -17.90
C GLN A 120 11.35 11.81 -17.60
N PRO A 121 11.07 10.49 -17.63
CA PRO A 121 9.75 10.03 -17.26
C PRO A 121 9.48 10.55 -15.85
N ALA A 122 8.43 11.36 -15.71
CA ALA A 122 7.97 11.83 -14.41
C ALA A 122 7.73 10.56 -13.58
N GLN A 123 8.63 10.30 -12.63
CA GLN A 123 8.40 9.25 -11.66
C GLN A 123 7.05 9.54 -11.02
N PRO A 124 6.11 8.58 -10.95
CA PRO A 124 4.91 8.80 -10.17
C PRO A 124 5.38 9.11 -8.74
N LEU A 125 5.05 10.33 -8.29
CA LEU A 125 5.30 10.87 -6.96
C LEU A 125 4.57 10.00 -5.92
N MET A 126 5.11 8.83 -5.65
CA MET A 126 4.82 8.06 -4.44
C MET A 126 6.01 8.28 -3.51
N GLN A 127 6.20 9.53 -3.08
CA GLN A 127 7.04 9.86 -1.94
C GLN A 127 6.24 9.53 -0.68
N ALA A 128 6.48 8.34 -0.12
CA ALA A 128 6.23 8.11 1.29
C ALA A 128 7.54 8.42 2.02
N VAL A 129 7.56 9.58 2.68
CA VAL A 129 8.59 9.99 3.64
C VAL A 129 8.48 9.15 4.91
#